data_AF-A0A3R6YQF0-F1
#
_entry.id   AF-A0A3R6YQF0-F1
#
_cell.length_a   1.000
_cell.length_b   1.000
_cell.length_c   1.000
_cell.angle_alpha   90.00
_cell.angle_beta   90.00
_cell.angle_gamma   90.00
#
_symmetry.space_group_name_H-M   'P 1'
#
loop_
_entity.id
_entity.type
_entity.pdbx_description
1 polymer ?
#
loop_
_entity_poly.entity_id
_entity_poly.type
_entity_poly.pdbx_seq_one_letter_code
_entity_poly.pdbx_strand_id
1 'polypeptide(L)' 'MAESQKNTTNLSKKETITFYEYFSDWIKTYKTGRFTRNTELRYVQTAKLIHDFFGNSLLKDVTRSDY' A
#
# COMPACT_ATOMS: atom_id res chain seq x y z
N MET A 1 -31.33 2.82 -13.22
CA MET A 1 -31.08 3.67 -12.02
C MET A 1 -30.64 2.78 -10.87
N ALA A 2 -29.92 3.36 -9.89
CA ALA A 2 -29.21 2.77 -8.74
C ALA A 2 -27.79 2.25 -9.07
N GLU A 3 -26.69 2.75 -8.50
CA GLU A 3 -26.50 3.78 -7.47
C GLU A 3 -25.02 4.21 -7.52
N SER A 4 -24.77 5.45 -7.95
CA SER A 4 -23.45 6.09 -7.89
C SER A 4 -23.25 6.70 -6.49
N GLN A 5 -22.80 5.93 -5.49
CA GLN A 5 -22.43 6.49 -4.19
C GLN A 5 -21.33 5.69 -3.46
N LYS A 6 -20.07 5.69 -3.94
CA LYS A 6 -18.89 5.35 -3.10
C LYS A 6 -17.56 6.04 -3.46
N ASN A 7 -17.54 7.15 -4.21
CA ASN A 7 -16.27 7.64 -4.78
C ASN A 7 -15.67 8.95 -4.20
N THR A 8 -16.26 9.58 -3.19
CA THR A 8 -15.76 10.88 -2.68
C THR A 8 -14.95 10.80 -1.38
N THR A 9 -15.07 9.73 -0.59
CA THR A 9 -14.41 9.63 0.72
C THR A 9 -13.00 9.02 0.69
N ASN A 10 -12.61 8.35 -0.41
CA ASN A 10 -11.33 7.64 -0.52
C ASN A 10 -10.20 8.48 -1.14
N LEU A 11 -10.52 9.59 -1.82
CA LEU A 11 -9.50 10.38 -2.52
C LEU A 11 -8.60 11.16 -1.55
N SER A 12 -9.20 11.73 -0.50
CA SER A 12 -8.46 12.52 0.50
C SER A 12 -7.45 11.69 1.30
N LYS A 13 -7.73 10.39 1.54
CA LYS A 13 -6.76 9.46 2.14
C LYS A 13 -5.57 9.14 1.23
N LYS A 14 -5.74 9.15 -0.09
CA LYS A 14 -4.65 8.88 -1.03
C LYS A 14 -3.62 10.00 -1.08
N GLU A 15 -4.00 11.22 -0.71
CA GLU A 15 -3.07 12.36 -0.73
C GLU A 15 -2.13 12.43 0.48
N THR A 16 -2.43 11.64 1.51
CA THR A 16 -1.71 11.60 2.79
C THR A 16 -1.14 10.23 3.14
N ILE A 17 -1.38 9.21 2.32
CA ILE A 17 -0.88 7.85 2.57
C ILE A 17 0.60 7.74 2.22
N THR A 18 1.37 7.15 3.13
CA THR A 18 2.78 6.80 2.87
C THR A 18 2.88 5.60 1.92
N PHE A 19 4.03 5.45 1.25
CA PHE A 19 4.25 4.27 0.41
C PHE A 19 4.16 2.97 1.24
N TYR A 20 4.71 2.99 2.46
CA TYR A 20 4.65 1.86 3.39
C TYR A 20 3.21 1.45 3.74
N GLU A 21 2.36 2.41 4.10
CA GLU A 21 0.97 2.15 4.46
C GLU A 21 0.19 1.60 3.27
N TYR A 22 0.37 2.19 2.09
CA TYR A 22 -0.26 1.72 0.86
C TYR A 22 0.12 0.26 0.56
N PHE A 23 1.41 -0.06 0.61
CA PHE A 23 1.89 -1.41 0.32
C PHE A 23 1.39 -2.43 1.35
N SER A 24 1.38 -2.05 2.63
CA SER A 24 0.88 -2.88 3.72
C SER A 24 -0.62 -3.19 3.59
N ASP A 25 -1.43 -2.19 3.23
CA ASP A 25 -2.86 -2.38 3.02
C ASP A 25 -3.16 -3.21 1.78
N TRP A 26 -2.35 -3.08 0.71
CA TRP A 26 -2.46 -3.93 -0.47
C TRP A 26 -2.15 -5.40 -0.16
N ILE A 27 -1.13 -5.68 0.66
CA ILE A 27 -0.82 -7.04 1.13
C ILE A 27 -2.01 -7.61 1.92
N LYS A 28 -2.55 -6.84 2.86
CA LYS A 28 -3.70 -7.26 3.67
C LYS A 28 -4.94 -7.55 2.82
N THR A 29 -5.22 -6.67 1.85
CA THR A 29 -6.44 -6.75 1.02
C THR A 29 -6.37 -7.88 0.01
N TYR A 30 -5.20 -8.12 -0.60
CA TYR A 30 -5.11 -8.99 -1.77
C TYR A 30 -4.20 -10.21 -1.62
N LYS A 31 -3.29 -10.23 -0.65
CA LYS A 31 -2.24 -11.25 -0.54
C LYS A 31 -2.39 -12.14 0.68
N THR A 32 -2.96 -11.65 1.77
CA THR A 32 -3.14 -12.43 3.01
C THR A 32 -4.12 -13.59 2.77
N GLY A 33 -3.73 -14.81 3.15
CA GLY A 33 -4.56 -16.03 3.04
C GLY A 33 -4.64 -16.61 1.63
N ARG A 34 -4.03 -15.98 0.62
CA ARG A 34 -3.99 -16.48 -0.77
C ARG A 34 -2.68 -17.18 -1.13
N PHE A 35 -1.63 -16.96 -0.34
CA PHE A 35 -0.30 -17.51 -0.61
C PHE A 35 0.18 -18.37 0.55
N THR A 36 1.19 -19.19 0.28
CA THR A 36 1.88 -19.94 1.33
C THR A 36 2.55 -18.97 2.31
N ARG A 37 2.70 -19.40 3.56
CA ARG A 37 3.36 -18.63 4.63
C ARG A 37 4.72 -18.05 4.20
N ASN A 38 5.48 -18.79 3.41
CA ASN A 38 6.80 -18.35 2.94
C ASN A 38 6.71 -17.14 1.99
N THR A 39 5.68 -17.09 1.15
CA THR A 39 5.42 -15.97 0.25
C THR A 39 4.89 -14.76 1.01
N GLU A 40 4.02 -14.96 2.01
CA GLU A 40 3.57 -13.88 2.91
C GLU A 40 4.74 -13.26 3.67
N LEU A 41 5.68 -14.07 4.16
CA LEU A 41 6.89 -13.59 4.83
C LEU A 41 7.74 -12.70 3.91
N ARG A 42 7.82 -13.00 2.61
CA ARG A 42 8.53 -12.14 1.64
C ARG A 42 7.86 -10.78 1.53
N TYR A 43 6.53 -10.74 1.40
CA TYR A 43 5.79 -9.48 1.36
C TYR A 43 5.99 -8.64 2.63
N VAL A 44 6.00 -9.27 3.80
CA VAL A 44 6.28 -8.58 5.07
C VAL A 44 7.72 -8.03 5.10
N GLN A 45 8.71 -8.78 4.61
CA GLN A 45 10.08 -8.30 4.51
C GLN A 45 10.21 -7.13 3.52
N THR A 46 9.53 -7.19 2.37
CA THR A 46 9.49 -6.07 1.42
C THR A 46 8.83 -4.84 2.04
N ALA A 47 7.77 -5.00 2.83
CA ALA A 47 7.14 -3.88 3.54
C ALA A 47 8.11 -3.21 4.52
N LYS A 48 8.94 -3.99 5.23
CA LYS A 48 10.01 -3.46 6.08
C LYS A 48 11.04 -2.68 5.29
N LEU A 49 11.52 -3.21 4.16
CA LEU A 49 12.44 -2.48 3.29
C LEU A 49 11.85 -1.16 2.81
N ILE A 50 10.58 -1.16 2.39
CA ILE A 50 9.91 0.08 1.99
C ILE A 50 9.86 1.08 3.15
N HIS A 51 9.58 0.62 4.38
CA HIS A 51 9.62 1.48 5.54
C HIS A 51 11.03 2.01 5.84
N ASP A 52 12.06 1.17 5.76
CA ASP A 52 13.43 1.55 6.08
C ASP A 52 14.01 2.55 5.07
N PHE A 53 13.65 2.41 3.78
CA PHE A 53 14.13 3.29 2.71
C PHE A 53 13.27 4.54 2.51
N PHE A 54 11.94 4.41 2.54
CA PHE A 54 11.02 5.51 2.24
C PHE A 54 10.41 6.13 3.49
N GLY A 55 10.45 5.47 4.65
CA GLY A 55 9.96 6.01 5.92
C GLY A 55 8.53 6.54 5.81
N ASN A 56 8.39 7.85 6.04
CA ASN A 56 7.13 8.59 5.98
C ASN A 56 6.90 9.29 4.63
N SER A 57 7.67 8.95 3.59
CA SER A 57 7.46 9.48 2.25
C SER A 57 6.06 9.11 1.75
N LEU A 58 5.34 10.14 1.30
CA LEU A 58 4.01 9.95 0.74
C LEU A 58 4.12 9.18 -0.57
N LEU A 59 3.14 8.33 -0.85
CA LEU A 59 3.12 7.53 -2.07
C LEU A 59 3.24 8.39 -3.34
N LYS A 60 2.65 9.59 -3.31
CA LYS A 60 2.68 10.55 -4.42
C LYS A 60 4.05 11.18 -4.66
N ASP A 61 4.92 11.16 -3.65
CA ASP A 61 6.24 11.78 -3.70
C ASP A 61 7.33 10.77 -4.12
N VAL A 62 6.99 9.47 -4.17
CA VAL A 62 7.89 8.42 -4.69
C VAL A 62 7.97 8.51 -6.21
N THR A 63 9.16 8.78 -6.72
CA THR A 63 9.42 8.86 -8.16
C THR A 63 9.99 7.55 -8.70
N ARG A 64 9.99 7.41 -10.02
CA ARG A 64 10.58 6.23 -10.69
C ARG A 64 12.08 6.10 -10.46
N SER A 65 12.78 7.21 -10.19
CA SER A 65 14.21 7.18 -9.91
C SER A 65 14.52 6.66 -8.50
N ASP A 66 13.54 6.70 -7.60
CA ASP A 66 13.69 6.22 -6.22
C ASP A 66 13.49 4.69 -6.11
N TYR A 67 12.98 4.02 -7.16
CA TYR A 67 12.64 2.60 -7.21
C TYR A 67 13.54 1.82 -8.18
#